data_AF-A0A1W1C2W9-F1
#
_entry.id   AF-A0A1W1C2W9-F1
#
_cell.length_a   1.000
_cell.length_b   1.000
_cell.length_c   1.000
_cell.angle_alpha   90.00
_cell.angle_beta   90.00
_cell.angle_gamma   90.00
#
_symmetry.space_group_name_H-M   'P 1'
#
loop_
_entity.id
_entity.type
_entity.pdbx_description
1 polymer ?
#
loop_
_entity_poly.entity_id
_entity_poly.type
_entity_poly.pdbx_seq_one_letter_code
_entity_poly.pdbx_strand_id
1 'polypeptide(L)'
;MKKHFITFLVLTLTVFAFDDAYLESVEASIKKYDVEPVAYTTPVQKEQIKHTTTKVAVVNKKIKSPSDIEIFTDKNIKPINYTNTISLNKLEVSEKKQKFFHMILPAILISKEKLKRKRERVLSLRSIPKDELSQDDRKFLEELYKKYRTDDINKLANRLKTHPVSIILAQAAIESGWGESRFFKKANNIFGMWSVNKNEPRIKARETRKGKAIYLKKYASLSDSIDDYFVLIGRGAYKSFRKKRNITDNPLILVQYLINYCELREKYTKKLRNFIVHNKLRKFDKFRIDKRYL
;
A
#
# COMPACT_ATOMS: atom_id res chain seq x y z
N MET A 1 -3.74 30.22 -9.13
CA MET A 1 -4.58 29.03 -9.40
C MET A 1 -4.31 27.92 -8.37
N LYS A 2 -5.10 27.84 -7.30
CA LYS A 2 -4.97 26.82 -6.24
C LYS A 2 -5.96 25.68 -6.54
N LYS A 3 -5.49 24.53 -7.03
CA LYS A 3 -6.35 23.36 -7.26
C LYS A 3 -6.52 22.56 -5.97
N HIS A 4 -7.78 22.35 -5.59
CA HIS A 4 -8.24 21.58 -4.45
C HIS A 4 -7.68 20.13 -4.48
N PHE A 5 -7.00 19.73 -3.39
CA PHE A 5 -6.65 18.34 -3.10
C PHE A 5 -7.05 18.04 -1.65
N ILE A 6 -8.34 18.19 -1.38
CA ILE A 6 -8.98 17.60 -0.22
C ILE A 6 -10.30 17.05 -0.75
N THR A 7 -10.47 15.74 -0.77
CA THR A 7 -11.47 15.03 0.03
C THR A 7 -11.29 13.52 -0.22
N PHE A 8 -10.96 12.76 0.85
CA PHE A 8 -11.28 11.34 0.94
C PHE A 8 -12.53 11.24 1.82
N LEU A 9 -13.70 11.24 1.19
CA LEU A 9 -14.94 10.83 1.81
C LEU A 9 -14.98 9.31 1.80
N VAL A 10 -14.64 8.68 2.94
CA VAL A 10 -15.12 7.33 3.21
C VAL A 10 -16.61 7.47 3.56
N LEU A 11 -17.47 7.54 2.54
CA LEU A 11 -18.91 7.38 2.74
C LEU A 11 -19.18 5.88 2.77
N THR A 12 -19.21 5.31 3.98
CA THR A 12 -19.86 4.03 4.21
C THR A 12 -21.36 4.27 4.21
N LEU A 13 -22.06 3.84 3.16
CA LEU A 13 -23.41 3.27 3.13
C LEU A 13 -23.79 3.09 1.65
N THR A 14 -24.32 1.91 1.29
CA THR A 14 -24.83 1.44 -0.04
C THR A 14 -23.85 0.99 -1.14
N VAL A 15 -22.69 0.38 -0.81
CA VAL A 15 -21.69 -0.09 -1.82
C VAL A 15 -21.91 -1.53 -2.31
N PHE A 16 -22.77 -2.35 -1.68
CA PHE A 16 -22.81 -3.79 -1.98
C PHE A 16 -23.42 -4.15 -3.34
N ALA A 17 -24.48 -3.47 -3.80
CA ALA A 17 -25.14 -3.78 -5.08
C ALA A 17 -24.40 -3.21 -6.31
N PHE A 18 -23.62 -2.14 -6.12
CA PHE A 18 -22.81 -1.55 -7.20
C PHE A 18 -21.58 -2.39 -7.57
N ASP A 19 -21.10 -3.27 -6.67
CA ASP A 19 -19.85 -4.01 -6.89
C ASP A 19 -20.03 -5.01 -8.05
N ASP A 20 -21.11 -5.80 -8.11
CA ASP A 20 -21.24 -6.87 -9.11
C ASP A 20 -21.56 -6.36 -10.54
N ALA A 21 -22.47 -5.40 -10.72
CA ALA A 21 -22.74 -4.78 -12.03
C ALA A 21 -21.53 -3.99 -12.57
N TYR A 22 -20.77 -3.34 -11.67
CA TYR A 22 -19.53 -2.68 -12.04
C TYR A 22 -18.46 -3.71 -12.45
N LEU A 23 -18.34 -4.84 -11.74
CA LEU A 23 -17.41 -5.91 -12.10
C LEU A 23 -17.66 -6.40 -13.54
N GLU A 24 -18.92 -6.64 -13.92
CA GLU A 24 -19.29 -7.05 -15.29
C GLU A 24 -18.89 -5.99 -16.33
N SER A 25 -19.16 -4.71 -16.05
CA SER A 25 -18.79 -3.61 -16.95
C SER A 25 -17.26 -3.47 -17.13
N VAL A 26 -16.49 -3.67 -16.05
CA VAL A 26 -15.02 -3.61 -16.09
C VAL A 26 -14.49 -4.78 -16.91
N GLU A 27 -15.01 -5.99 -16.72
CA GLU A 27 -14.58 -7.17 -17.48
C GLU A 27 -14.94 -7.05 -18.96
N ALA A 28 -16.09 -6.48 -19.30
CA ALA A 28 -16.45 -6.13 -20.68
C ALA A 28 -15.51 -5.06 -21.27
N SER A 29 -15.16 -4.02 -20.50
CA SER A 29 -14.25 -2.96 -20.97
C SER A 29 -12.82 -3.47 -21.22
N ILE A 30 -12.34 -4.41 -20.39
CA ILE A 30 -11.02 -5.04 -20.57
C ILE A 30 -10.99 -5.87 -21.85
N LYS A 31 -12.08 -6.56 -22.20
CA LYS A 31 -12.18 -7.30 -23.47
C LYS A 31 -12.16 -6.39 -24.71
N LYS A 32 -12.56 -5.13 -24.57
CA LYS A 32 -12.63 -4.15 -25.67
C LYS A 32 -11.31 -3.41 -25.94
N TYR A 33 -10.45 -3.30 -24.94
CA TYR A 33 -9.11 -2.74 -25.12
C TYR A 33 -8.13 -3.89 -25.34
N ASP A 34 -7.63 -4.03 -26.57
CA ASP A 34 -6.50 -4.90 -26.91
C ASP A 34 -5.27 -4.47 -26.09
N VAL A 35 -5.19 -4.99 -24.87
CA VAL A 35 -3.95 -4.99 -24.09
C VAL A 35 -3.26 -6.26 -24.53
N GLU A 36 -2.23 -6.14 -25.37
CA GLU A 36 -1.37 -7.27 -25.71
C GLU A 36 -1.12 -8.11 -24.44
N PRO A 37 -1.37 -9.43 -24.50
CA PRO A 37 -1.09 -10.30 -23.38
C PRO A 37 0.43 -10.37 -23.20
N VAL A 38 0.99 -9.45 -22.42
CA VAL A 38 2.35 -9.60 -21.92
C VAL A 38 2.30 -10.82 -21.00
N ALA A 39 2.88 -11.93 -21.44
CA ALA A 39 2.93 -13.18 -20.71
C ALA A 39 3.54 -12.95 -19.32
N TYR A 40 2.69 -12.96 -18.29
CA TYR A 40 3.10 -13.13 -16.90
C TYR A 40 2.84 -14.58 -16.52
N THR A 41 3.59 -15.50 -17.13
CA THR A 41 3.73 -16.84 -16.59
C THR A 41 4.88 -16.81 -15.61
N THR A 42 4.56 -16.75 -14.32
CA THR A 42 5.48 -17.28 -13.32
C THR A 42 4.68 -18.28 -12.50
N PRO A 43 4.95 -19.58 -12.67
CA PRO A 43 4.35 -20.60 -11.81
C PRO A 43 4.68 -20.28 -10.36
N VAL A 44 3.69 -20.44 -9.48
CA VAL A 44 3.92 -20.45 -8.04
C VAL A 44 4.75 -21.69 -7.72
N GLN A 45 6.06 -21.54 -7.60
CA GLN A 45 6.91 -22.57 -7.02
C GLN A 45 6.52 -22.69 -5.54
N LYS A 46 5.96 -23.86 -5.20
CA LYS A 46 5.78 -24.28 -3.80
C LYS A 46 7.14 -24.71 -3.26
N GLU A 47 7.99 -23.75 -2.89
CA GLU A 47 9.12 -24.06 -2.02
C GLU A 47 8.57 -24.39 -0.62
N GLN A 48 8.96 -25.54 -0.06
CA GLN A 48 8.75 -25.85 1.35
C GLN A 48 9.60 -24.90 2.19
N ILE A 49 9.00 -23.84 2.70
CA ILE A 49 9.66 -22.86 3.55
C ILE A 49 9.62 -23.38 4.99
N LYS A 50 10.78 -23.77 5.54
CA LYS A 50 10.98 -23.91 6.98
C LYS A 50 10.51 -22.62 7.67
N HIS A 51 9.60 -22.74 8.65
CA HIS A 51 9.03 -21.61 9.37
C HIS A 51 10.08 -20.94 10.26
N THR A 52 10.93 -20.09 9.69
CA THR A 52 11.85 -19.25 10.46
C THR A 52 11.19 -17.93 10.77
N THR A 53 10.94 -17.68 12.05
CA THR A 53 10.35 -16.46 12.62
C THR A 53 11.30 -15.25 12.56
N THR A 54 12.24 -15.20 11.60
CA THR A 54 13.20 -14.10 11.51
C THR A 54 12.46 -12.82 11.14
N LYS A 55 12.61 -11.78 11.98
CA LYS A 55 12.10 -10.44 11.69
C LYS A 55 12.97 -9.84 10.59
N VAL A 56 12.37 -9.11 9.65
CA VAL A 56 13.13 -8.34 8.64
C VAL A 56 14.15 -7.45 9.36
N ALA A 57 15.43 -7.60 9.05
CA ALA A 57 16.52 -6.85 9.67
C ALA A 57 16.56 -5.39 9.14
N VAL A 58 15.60 -4.58 9.58
CA VAL A 58 15.40 -3.20 9.12
C VAL A 58 16.52 -2.28 9.61
N VAL A 59 17.04 -1.45 8.70
CA VAL A 59 18.03 -0.41 9.01
C VAL A 59 17.34 0.95 9.09
N ASN A 60 17.13 1.46 10.30
CA ASN A 60 16.54 2.79 10.48
C ASN A 60 17.53 3.88 10.04
N LYS A 61 17.06 4.84 9.22
CA LYS A 61 17.88 5.94 8.72
C LYS A 61 17.14 7.26 8.80
N LYS A 62 17.75 8.25 9.45
CA LYS A 62 17.34 9.65 9.38
C LYS A 62 18.06 10.32 8.22
N ILE A 63 17.38 11.19 7.48
CA ILE A 63 17.93 11.91 6.32
C ILE A 63 17.89 13.42 6.55
N LYS A 64 18.91 14.12 6.07
CA LYS A 64 19.05 15.58 6.17
C LYS A 64 19.01 16.24 4.80
N SER A 65 19.45 15.55 3.76
CA SER A 65 19.57 16.07 2.40
C SER A 65 19.26 15.01 1.34
N PRO A 66 19.01 15.40 0.08
CA PRO A 66 18.70 14.45 -0.99
C PRO A 66 19.79 13.41 -1.25
N SER A 67 21.07 13.70 -0.98
CA SER A 67 22.17 12.73 -1.15
C SER A 67 22.11 11.58 -0.16
N ASP A 68 21.40 11.74 0.97
CA ASP A 68 21.20 10.65 1.94
C ASP A 68 20.22 9.57 1.41
N ILE A 69 19.48 9.86 0.34
CA ILE A 69 18.56 8.91 -0.30
C ILE A 69 19.36 7.97 -1.19
N GLU A 70 19.32 6.69 -0.86
CA GLU A 70 19.99 5.65 -1.62
C GLU A 70 19.30 5.38 -2.96
N ILE A 71 20.08 5.34 -4.03
CA ILE A 71 19.61 4.93 -5.36
C ILE A 71 19.96 3.46 -5.56
N PHE A 72 18.95 2.65 -5.86
CA PHE A 72 19.06 1.20 -6.01
C PHE A 72 19.15 0.83 -7.49
N THR A 73 20.30 0.36 -7.93
CA THR A 73 20.49 -0.21 -9.27
C THR A 73 20.09 -1.69 -9.29
N ASP A 74 20.39 -2.41 -8.21
CA ASP A 74 20.03 -3.82 -8.04
C ASP A 74 18.61 -4.02 -7.56
N LYS A 75 18.00 -5.12 -8.00
CA LYS A 75 16.63 -5.50 -7.61
C LYS A 75 16.53 -6.02 -6.18
N ASN A 76 17.62 -6.56 -5.63
CA ASN A 76 17.69 -7.00 -4.25
C ASN A 76 18.29 -5.87 -3.43
N ILE A 77 17.48 -5.28 -2.54
CA ILE A 77 17.87 -4.07 -1.82
C ILE A 77 17.90 -4.30 -0.32
N LYS A 78 18.69 -3.48 0.38
CA LYS A 78 18.68 -3.44 1.83
C LYS A 78 17.39 -2.77 2.35
N PRO A 79 16.81 -3.24 3.46
CA PRO A 79 15.57 -2.72 4.03
C PRO A 79 15.80 -1.42 4.82
N ILE A 80 16.09 -0.30 4.13
CA ILE A 80 16.19 1.01 4.77
C ILE A 80 14.81 1.50 5.22
N ASN A 81 14.64 1.81 6.50
CA ASN A 81 13.45 2.48 7.01
C ASN A 81 13.74 3.94 7.31
N TYR A 82 13.34 4.81 6.39
CA TYR A 82 13.49 6.25 6.58
C TYR A 82 12.51 6.76 7.65
N THR A 83 13.06 7.33 8.73
CA THR A 83 12.29 7.81 9.91
C THR A 83 11.80 9.26 9.75
N ASN A 84 12.23 9.94 8.70
CA ASN A 84 11.76 11.26 8.33
C ASN A 84 11.81 11.42 6.82
N THR A 85 11.22 12.52 6.36
CA THR A 85 11.27 12.96 4.96
C THR A 85 11.98 14.30 4.85
N ILE A 86 12.30 14.68 3.62
CA ILE A 86 12.90 15.95 3.25
C ILE A 86 12.20 16.52 2.02
N SER A 87 12.35 17.82 1.78
CA SER A 87 11.87 18.47 0.57
C SER A 87 12.77 18.11 -0.61
N LEU A 88 12.17 17.83 -1.78
CA LEU A 88 12.91 17.55 -3.01
C LEU A 88 12.73 18.66 -4.07
N ASN A 89 11.94 19.69 -3.77
CA ASN A 89 11.66 20.82 -4.67
C ASN A 89 12.85 21.60 -5.24
N LYS A 90 14.04 21.53 -4.63
CA LYS A 90 15.23 22.22 -5.16
C LYS A 90 15.97 21.41 -6.23
N LEU A 91 15.55 20.17 -6.48
CA LEU A 91 16.17 19.29 -7.48
C LEU A 91 15.49 19.45 -8.83
N GLU A 92 16.23 19.10 -9.87
CA GLU A 92 15.69 18.92 -11.21
C GLU A 92 14.54 17.89 -11.23
N VAL A 93 13.60 18.06 -12.16
CA VAL A 93 12.37 17.27 -12.19
C VAL A 93 12.65 15.77 -12.29
N SER A 94 13.63 15.37 -13.11
CA SER A 94 14.01 13.97 -13.29
C SER A 94 14.60 13.37 -12.00
N GLU A 95 15.53 14.08 -11.37
CA GLU A 95 16.19 13.67 -10.13
C GLU A 95 15.20 13.62 -8.96
N LYS A 96 14.33 14.63 -8.83
CA LYS A 96 13.25 14.65 -7.84
C LYS A 96 12.38 13.40 -7.93
N LYS A 97 11.94 13.02 -9.13
CA LYS A 97 11.12 11.82 -9.35
C LYS A 97 11.87 10.55 -8.97
N GLN A 98 13.14 10.42 -9.37
CA GLN A 98 13.96 9.27 -9.03
C GLN A 98 14.13 9.15 -7.52
N LYS A 99 14.61 10.19 -6.84
CA LYS A 99 14.81 10.19 -5.38
C LYS A 99 13.50 9.95 -4.63
N PHE A 100 12.38 10.51 -5.09
CA PHE A 100 11.09 10.23 -4.48
C PHE A 100 10.76 8.72 -4.49
N PHE A 101 10.87 8.06 -5.64
CA PHE A 101 10.57 6.63 -5.72
C PHE A 101 11.55 5.78 -4.92
N HIS A 102 12.84 6.11 -4.95
CA HIS A 102 13.87 5.37 -4.21
C HIS A 102 13.82 5.58 -2.69
N MET A 103 13.30 6.73 -2.22
CA MET A 103 13.02 6.97 -0.81
C MET A 103 11.85 6.09 -0.30
N ILE A 104 10.80 5.91 -1.11
CA ILE A 104 9.59 5.20 -0.70
C ILE A 104 9.69 3.68 -0.90
N LEU A 105 10.43 3.24 -1.91
CA LEU A 105 10.54 1.83 -2.30
C LEU A 105 10.91 0.88 -1.13
N PRO A 106 11.96 1.14 -0.33
CA PRO A 106 12.30 0.27 0.80
C PRO A 106 11.16 0.10 1.80
N ALA A 107 10.45 1.19 2.12
CA ALA A 107 9.32 1.16 3.05
C ALA A 107 8.19 0.27 2.54
N ILE A 108 7.94 0.27 1.23
CA ILE A 108 6.99 -0.62 0.57
C ILE A 108 7.43 -2.07 0.71
N LEU A 109 8.68 -2.39 0.38
CA LEU A 109 9.18 -3.77 0.41
C LEU A 109 9.22 -4.34 1.84
N ILE A 110 9.64 -3.56 2.83
CA ILE A 110 9.59 -3.93 4.26
C ILE A 110 8.17 -4.32 4.67
N SER A 111 7.20 -3.46 4.36
CA SER A 111 5.79 -3.67 4.75
C SER A 111 5.20 -4.88 4.02
N LYS A 112 5.52 -5.05 2.73
CA LYS A 112 5.10 -6.21 1.94
C LYS A 112 5.64 -7.51 2.52
N GLU A 113 6.91 -7.55 2.91
CA GLU A 113 7.55 -8.73 3.47
C GLU A 113 6.98 -9.07 4.86
N LYS A 114 6.79 -8.07 5.72
CA LYS A 114 6.08 -8.24 7.01
C LYS A 114 4.69 -8.86 6.82
N LEU A 115 3.93 -8.39 5.83
CA LEU A 115 2.59 -8.91 5.54
C LEU A 115 2.60 -10.30 4.93
N LYS A 116 3.58 -10.59 4.05
CA LYS A 116 3.78 -11.91 3.48
C LYS A 116 3.97 -12.96 4.59
N ARG A 117 4.89 -12.71 5.53
CA ARG A 117 5.14 -13.63 6.66
C ARG A 117 3.94 -13.80 7.57
N LYS A 118 3.23 -12.70 7.87
CA LYS A 118 1.97 -12.77 8.64
C LYS A 118 0.94 -13.64 7.92
N ARG A 119 0.81 -13.48 6.60
CA ARG A 119 -0.11 -14.27 5.79
C ARG A 119 0.28 -15.75 5.77
N GLU A 120 1.56 -16.05 5.65
CA GLU A 120 2.08 -17.42 5.69
C GLU A 120 1.78 -18.08 7.04
N ARG A 121 2.03 -17.39 8.16
CA ARG A 121 1.62 -17.88 9.49
C ARG A 121 0.11 -18.06 9.61
N VAL A 122 -0.70 -17.11 9.14
CA VAL A 122 -2.16 -17.27 9.14
C VAL A 122 -2.61 -18.50 8.34
N LEU A 123 -1.96 -18.77 7.20
CA LEU A 123 -2.29 -19.94 6.37
C LEU A 123 -1.86 -21.26 7.00
N SER A 124 -0.73 -21.31 7.72
CA SER A 124 -0.29 -22.52 8.43
C SER A 124 -1.22 -22.86 9.59
N LEU A 125 -1.84 -21.86 10.22
CA LEU A 125 -2.82 -22.04 11.31
C LEU A 125 -4.22 -22.40 10.82
N ARG A 126 -4.48 -22.40 9.51
CA ARG A 126 -5.83 -22.55 8.94
C ARG A 126 -6.47 -23.91 9.22
N SER A 127 -5.66 -24.96 9.26
CA SER A 127 -6.09 -26.35 9.46
C SER A 127 -6.02 -26.80 10.92
N ILE A 128 -5.59 -25.93 11.84
CA ILE A 128 -5.47 -26.25 13.27
C ILE A 128 -6.82 -25.94 13.96
N PRO A 129 -7.42 -26.89 14.70
CA PRO A 129 -8.59 -26.65 15.54
C PRO A 129 -8.37 -25.50 16.54
N LYS A 130 -9.42 -24.73 16.86
CA LYS A 130 -9.29 -23.50 17.68
C LYS A 130 -8.84 -23.77 19.11
N ASP A 131 -9.23 -24.91 19.65
CA ASP A 131 -8.89 -25.46 20.96
C ASP A 131 -7.45 -25.97 21.02
N GLU A 132 -6.90 -26.42 19.89
CA GLU A 132 -5.50 -26.87 19.75
C GLU A 132 -4.50 -25.73 19.47
N LEU A 133 -4.98 -24.51 19.17
CA LEU A 133 -4.10 -23.36 18.95
C LEU A 133 -3.34 -23.00 20.23
N SER A 134 -2.03 -22.79 20.10
CA SER A 134 -1.20 -22.22 21.16
C SER A 134 -1.74 -20.84 21.61
N GLN A 135 -1.45 -20.46 22.86
CA GLN A 135 -1.84 -19.13 23.37
C GLN A 135 -1.28 -17.99 22.50
N ASP A 136 -0.05 -18.15 22.01
CA ASP A 136 0.60 -17.19 21.13
C ASP A 136 -0.07 -17.08 19.76
N ASP A 137 -0.51 -18.20 19.18
CA ASP A 137 -1.25 -18.20 17.91
C ASP A 137 -2.65 -17.62 18.07
N ARG A 138 -3.32 -17.92 19.19
CA ARG A 138 -4.61 -17.33 19.52
C ARG A 138 -4.51 -15.82 19.62
N LYS A 139 -3.55 -15.30 20.41
CA LYS A 139 -3.30 -13.86 20.53
C LYS A 139 -2.93 -13.22 19.20
N PHE A 140 -2.05 -13.86 18.43
CA PHE A 140 -1.66 -13.40 17.10
C PHE A 140 -2.87 -13.27 16.15
N LEU A 141 -3.74 -14.28 16.11
CA LEU A 141 -4.95 -14.25 15.29
C LEU A 141 -5.96 -13.21 15.79
N GLU A 142 -6.20 -13.11 17.10
CA GLU A 142 -7.11 -12.12 17.69
C GLU A 142 -6.71 -10.68 17.35
N GLU A 143 -5.43 -10.35 17.48
CA GLU A 143 -4.89 -9.04 17.11
C GLU A 143 -5.12 -8.75 15.62
N LEU A 144 -4.90 -9.74 14.76
CA LEU A 144 -5.12 -9.61 13.32
C LEU A 144 -6.60 -9.55 12.94
N TYR A 145 -7.47 -10.31 13.60
CA TYR A 145 -8.91 -10.28 13.39
C TYR A 145 -9.48 -8.91 13.76
N LYS A 146 -9.11 -8.38 14.93
CA LYS A 146 -9.43 -7.00 15.34
C LYS A 146 -8.87 -5.98 14.36
N LYS A 147 -7.59 -6.11 13.99
CA LYS A 147 -6.92 -5.19 13.07
C LYS A 147 -7.44 -5.30 11.64
N TYR A 148 -7.96 -6.42 11.17
CA TYR A 148 -8.49 -6.50 9.81
C TYR A 148 -10.01 -6.44 9.78
N ARG A 149 -10.71 -6.44 10.93
CA ARG A 149 -12.18 -6.41 11.05
C ARG A 149 -12.84 -7.62 10.39
N THR A 150 -12.35 -8.81 10.74
CA THR A 150 -12.86 -10.10 10.27
C THR A 150 -12.58 -11.13 11.35
N ASP A 151 -13.31 -12.23 11.34
CA ASP A 151 -13.20 -13.41 12.21
C ASP A 151 -12.91 -14.70 11.42
N ASP A 152 -13.03 -14.61 10.09
CA ASP A 152 -12.75 -15.67 9.13
C ASP A 152 -11.28 -15.66 8.68
N ILE A 153 -10.60 -16.80 8.88
CA ILE A 153 -9.17 -16.98 8.59
C ILE A 153 -8.83 -16.85 7.10
N ASN A 154 -9.72 -17.29 6.20
CA ASN A 154 -9.53 -17.17 4.75
C ASN A 154 -9.70 -15.72 4.30
N LYS A 155 -10.69 -15.01 4.85
CA LYS A 155 -10.83 -13.56 4.64
C LYS A 155 -9.62 -12.83 5.19
N LEU A 156 -9.11 -13.20 6.37
CA LEU A 156 -7.91 -12.60 6.95
C LEU A 156 -6.69 -12.80 6.04
N ALA A 157 -6.42 -14.04 5.61
CA ALA A 157 -5.33 -14.36 4.70
C ALA A 157 -5.43 -13.59 3.37
N ASN A 158 -6.65 -13.41 2.84
CA ASN A 158 -6.87 -12.58 1.67
C ASN A 158 -6.57 -11.10 1.96
N ARG A 159 -7.03 -10.56 3.10
CA ARG A 159 -6.79 -9.15 3.49
C ARG A 159 -5.31 -8.82 3.70
N LEU A 160 -4.51 -9.80 4.12
CA LEU A 160 -3.05 -9.69 4.27
C LEU A 160 -2.28 -9.79 2.94
N LYS A 161 -2.89 -10.26 1.84
CA LYS A 161 -2.23 -10.34 0.55
C LYS A 161 -1.84 -8.94 0.06
N THR A 162 -0.63 -8.79 -0.45
CA THR A 162 -0.09 -7.53 -0.97
C THR A 162 -0.28 -7.43 -2.48
N HIS A 163 -0.10 -6.24 -3.05
CA HIS A 163 -0.26 -5.95 -4.48
C HIS A 163 1.00 -5.28 -5.07
N PRO A 164 1.10 -5.08 -6.40
CA PRO A 164 2.29 -4.55 -7.06
C PRO A 164 2.78 -3.22 -6.49
N VAL A 165 4.11 -3.06 -6.44
CA VAL A 165 4.81 -1.86 -5.92
C VAL A 165 4.48 -0.64 -6.76
N SER A 166 4.33 -0.82 -8.08
CA SER A 166 4.02 0.23 -9.04
C SER A 166 2.72 0.97 -8.71
N ILE A 167 1.68 0.27 -8.24
CA ILE A 167 0.43 0.87 -7.78
C ILE A 167 0.69 1.77 -6.58
N ILE A 168 1.43 1.26 -5.59
CA ILE A 168 1.67 1.97 -4.32
C ILE A 168 2.55 3.21 -4.54
N LEU A 169 3.59 3.11 -5.38
CA LEU A 169 4.43 4.26 -5.75
C LEU A 169 3.64 5.33 -6.51
N ALA A 170 2.74 4.92 -7.41
CA ALA A 170 1.90 5.85 -8.15
C ALA A 170 0.94 6.59 -7.22
N GLN A 171 0.27 5.87 -6.30
CA GLN A 171 -0.58 6.49 -5.29
C GLN A 171 0.25 7.39 -4.37
N ALA A 172 1.40 6.94 -3.88
CA ALA A 172 2.27 7.74 -3.04
C ALA A 172 2.65 9.07 -3.71
N ALA A 173 3.03 9.05 -4.98
CA ALA A 173 3.36 10.28 -5.72
C ALA A 173 2.15 11.20 -5.90
N ILE A 174 0.98 10.65 -6.22
CA ILE A 174 -0.25 11.43 -6.42
C ILE A 174 -0.74 12.03 -5.11
N GLU A 175 -0.88 11.21 -4.05
CA GLU A 175 -1.45 11.63 -2.77
C GLU A 175 -0.53 12.58 -1.98
N SER A 176 0.80 12.40 -2.11
CA SER A 176 1.76 13.29 -1.44
C SER A 176 2.15 14.52 -2.26
N GLY A 177 1.72 14.61 -3.52
CA GLY A 177 2.18 15.63 -4.47
C GLY A 177 3.70 15.56 -4.69
N TRP A 178 4.21 14.37 -4.99
CA TRP A 178 5.66 14.09 -5.13
C TRP A 178 6.48 14.41 -3.87
N GLY A 179 5.91 14.14 -2.69
CA GLY A 179 6.56 14.36 -1.39
C GLY A 179 6.48 15.79 -0.86
N GLU A 180 5.70 16.67 -1.49
CA GLU A 180 5.69 18.10 -1.13
C GLU A 180 4.55 18.52 -0.22
N SER A 181 3.57 17.64 -0.03
CA SER A 181 2.54 17.82 0.98
C SER A 181 3.15 18.08 2.36
N ARG A 182 2.58 19.03 3.10
CA ARG A 182 2.97 19.31 4.50
C ARG A 182 2.89 18.04 5.35
N PHE A 183 1.88 17.20 5.13
CA PHE A 183 1.68 15.98 5.91
C PHE A 183 2.75 14.92 5.60
N PHE A 184 3.20 14.84 4.35
CA PHE A 184 4.36 14.03 4.01
C PHE A 184 5.62 14.54 4.74
N LYS A 185 5.90 15.84 4.64
CA LYS A 185 7.11 16.48 5.18
C LYS A 185 7.20 16.54 6.71
N LYS A 186 6.06 16.67 7.39
CA LYS A 186 6.01 16.90 8.85
C LYS A 186 5.47 15.72 9.63
N ALA A 187 4.85 14.75 8.96
CA ALA A 187 4.14 13.66 9.62
C ALA A 187 4.40 12.28 9.00
N ASN A 188 5.32 12.17 8.03
CA ASN A 188 5.58 10.93 7.28
C ASN A 188 4.31 10.31 6.68
N ASN A 189 3.25 11.11 6.48
CA ASN A 189 1.95 10.63 6.06
C ASN A 189 1.84 10.71 4.53
N ILE A 190 2.07 9.57 3.88
CA ILE A 190 2.19 9.47 2.42
C ILE A 190 0.85 9.68 1.74
N PHE A 191 -0.22 9.13 2.32
CA PHE A 191 -1.53 9.00 1.68
C PHE A 191 -2.58 9.97 2.25
N GLY A 192 -2.16 10.91 3.11
CA GLY A 192 -3.08 11.85 3.74
C GLY A 192 -4.08 11.18 4.69
N MET A 193 -3.69 10.11 5.38
CA MET A 193 -4.57 9.34 6.27
C MET A 193 -5.11 10.19 7.42
N TRP A 194 -6.42 10.18 7.61
CA TRP A 194 -7.11 10.91 8.67
C TRP A 194 -6.88 10.23 10.02
N SER A 195 -6.78 11.04 11.06
CA SER A 195 -6.71 10.61 12.45
C SER A 195 -8.05 10.84 13.13
N VAL A 196 -8.71 9.75 13.51
CA VAL A 196 -9.97 9.78 14.29
C VAL A 196 -9.73 9.52 15.78
N ASN A 197 -8.55 8.99 16.13
CA ASN A 197 -8.17 8.73 17.51
C ASN A 197 -7.40 9.93 18.07
N LYS A 198 -7.88 10.56 19.15
CA LYS A 198 -7.20 11.69 19.78
C LYS A 198 -5.90 11.31 20.52
N ASN A 199 -5.73 10.04 20.85
CA ASN A 199 -4.59 9.52 21.60
C ASN A 199 -3.45 9.01 20.70
N GLU A 200 -3.60 9.05 19.37
CA GLU A 200 -2.53 8.69 18.45
C GLU A 200 -1.77 9.96 17.99
N PRO A 201 -0.47 9.84 17.63
CA PRO A 201 0.27 10.95 17.07
C PRO A 201 -0.43 11.50 15.82
N ARG A 202 -0.70 12.80 15.81
CA ARG A 202 -1.46 13.46 14.74
C ARG A 202 -1.04 14.91 14.55
N ILE A 203 -1.35 15.45 13.38
CA ILE A 203 -1.10 16.84 13.01
C ILE A 203 -2.39 17.48 12.52
N LYS A 204 -2.67 18.70 12.99
CA LYS A 204 -3.85 19.46 12.57
C LYS A 204 -3.70 19.93 11.12
N ALA A 205 -4.76 19.81 10.33
CA ALA A 205 -4.87 20.47 9.04
C ALA A 205 -5.04 21.98 9.25
N ARG A 206 -4.66 22.78 8.24
CA ARG A 206 -4.94 24.22 8.26
C ARG A 206 -6.43 24.51 8.07
N GLU A 207 -7.09 23.65 7.31
CA GLU A 207 -8.51 23.77 6.97
C GLU A 207 -9.40 23.03 7.97
N THR A 208 -10.63 23.50 8.09
CA THR A 208 -11.70 22.87 8.86
C THR A 208 -12.74 22.27 7.92
N ARG A 209 -13.42 21.21 8.35
CA ARG A 209 -14.57 20.65 7.63
C ARG A 209 -15.82 20.84 8.46
N LYS A 210 -16.82 21.54 7.91
CA LYS A 210 -18.07 21.88 8.61
C LYS A 210 -17.79 22.51 9.99
N GLY A 211 -16.85 23.46 10.05
CA GLY A 211 -16.41 24.11 11.29
C GLY A 211 -15.54 23.27 12.23
N LYS A 212 -15.31 21.97 11.95
CA LYS A 212 -14.51 21.08 12.80
C LYS A 212 -13.07 20.95 12.30
N ALA A 213 -12.12 20.96 13.24
CA ALA A 213 -10.71 20.71 12.93
C ALA A 213 -10.51 19.29 12.38
N ILE A 214 -9.77 19.17 11.28
CA ILE A 214 -9.36 17.89 10.71
C ILE A 214 -7.96 17.56 11.23
N TYR A 215 -7.77 16.31 11.65
CA TYR A 215 -6.47 15.79 12.06
C TYR A 215 -6.04 14.67 11.11
N LEU A 216 -4.75 14.65 10.79
CA LEU A 216 -4.14 13.59 10.01
C LEU A 216 -3.12 12.85 10.86
N LYS A 217 -2.96 11.56 10.61
CA LYS A 217 -2.01 10.72 11.33
C LYS A 217 -0.57 11.21 11.14
N LYS A 218 0.23 11.04 12.18
CA LYS A 218 1.69 11.22 12.17
C LYS A 218 2.35 9.88 12.44
N TYR A 219 3.29 9.52 11.58
CA TYR A 219 3.98 8.24 11.61
C TYR A 219 5.45 8.42 12.02
N ALA A 220 6.01 7.43 12.72
CA ALA A 220 7.41 7.47 13.13
C ALA A 220 8.34 7.19 11.94
N SER A 221 7.87 6.45 10.92
CA SER A 221 8.61 6.25 9.68
C SER A 221 7.70 6.14 8.44
N LEU A 222 8.32 6.10 7.26
CA LEU A 222 7.59 5.83 6.01
C LEU A 222 6.98 4.43 5.99
N SER A 223 7.64 3.41 6.57
CA SER A 223 7.08 2.05 6.68
C SER A 223 5.77 2.02 7.47
N ASP A 224 5.67 2.77 8.57
CA ASP A 224 4.43 2.82 9.35
C ASP A 224 3.26 3.39 8.54
N SER A 225 3.53 4.39 7.68
CA SER A 225 2.51 4.94 6.77
C SER A 225 2.10 3.93 5.70
N ILE A 226 3.02 3.09 5.20
CA ILE A 226 2.70 2.02 4.26
C ILE A 226 1.91 0.88 4.94
N ASP A 227 2.28 0.51 6.17
CA ASP A 227 1.60 -0.52 6.95
C ASP A 227 0.12 -0.14 7.16
N ASP A 228 -0.18 1.12 7.50
CA ASP A 228 -1.55 1.61 7.68
C ASP A 228 -2.32 1.69 6.34
N TYR A 229 -1.63 2.00 5.24
CA TYR A 229 -2.21 1.91 3.89
C TYR A 229 -2.64 0.48 3.53
N PHE A 230 -1.82 -0.53 3.82
CA PHE A 230 -2.22 -1.91 3.58
C PHE A 230 -3.40 -2.33 4.46
N VAL A 231 -3.52 -1.79 5.67
CA VAL A 231 -4.70 -2.01 6.53
C VAL A 231 -5.94 -1.38 5.91
N LEU A 232 -5.85 -0.16 5.35
CA LEU A 232 -6.94 0.48 4.61
C LEU A 232 -7.40 -0.39 3.45
N ILE A 233 -6.48 -0.79 2.55
CA ILE A 233 -6.79 -1.64 1.39
C ILE A 233 -7.29 -3.04 1.80
N GLY A 234 -6.84 -3.52 2.96
CA GLY A 234 -7.29 -4.77 3.57
C GLY A 234 -8.72 -4.71 4.12
N ARG A 235 -9.35 -3.53 4.25
CA ARG A 235 -10.66 -3.36 4.87
C ARG A 235 -11.69 -2.77 3.89
N GLY A 236 -12.95 -2.70 4.33
CA GLY A 236 -14.00 -1.88 3.71
C GLY A 236 -14.16 -2.05 2.19
N ALA A 237 -14.27 -0.92 1.49
CA ALA A 237 -14.75 -0.74 0.12
C ALA A 237 -13.85 -1.32 -1.01
N TYR A 238 -12.73 -1.97 -0.67
CA TYR A 238 -11.78 -2.52 -1.65
C TYR A 238 -11.97 -4.03 -1.89
N LYS A 239 -13.19 -4.56 -1.70
CA LYS A 239 -13.48 -6.00 -1.82
C LYS A 239 -13.21 -6.51 -3.24
N SER A 240 -13.70 -5.81 -4.26
CA SER A 240 -13.45 -6.14 -5.67
C SER A 240 -11.96 -6.10 -6.02
N PHE A 241 -11.22 -5.09 -5.56
CA PHE A 241 -9.75 -5.07 -5.69
C PHE A 241 -9.09 -6.31 -5.08
N ARG A 242 -9.46 -6.67 -3.85
CA ARG A 242 -8.91 -7.85 -3.16
C ARG A 242 -9.26 -9.15 -3.88
N LYS A 243 -10.47 -9.27 -4.45
CA LYS A 243 -10.86 -10.41 -5.30
C LYS A 243 -9.97 -10.49 -6.53
N LYS A 244 -9.84 -9.40 -7.30
CA LYS A 244 -9.08 -9.41 -8.57
C LYS A 244 -7.58 -9.65 -8.35
N ARG A 245 -7.02 -9.15 -7.26
CA ARG A 245 -5.64 -9.43 -6.83
C ARG A 245 -5.36 -10.92 -6.61
N ASN A 246 -6.37 -11.76 -6.38
CA ASN A 246 -6.17 -13.21 -6.31
C ASN A 246 -6.07 -13.88 -7.68
N ILE A 247 -6.45 -13.18 -8.75
CA ILE A 247 -6.51 -13.70 -10.11
C ILE A 247 -5.33 -13.19 -10.94
N THR A 248 -4.89 -11.94 -10.72
CA THR A 248 -3.79 -11.34 -11.48
C THR A 248 -2.95 -10.41 -10.61
N ASP A 249 -1.66 -10.32 -10.95
CA ASP A 249 -0.72 -9.33 -10.42
C ASP A 249 -0.46 -8.19 -11.43
N ASN A 250 -1.18 -8.12 -12.55
CA ASN A 250 -1.01 -7.04 -13.53
C ASN A 250 -1.53 -5.70 -12.95
N PRO A 251 -0.65 -4.72 -12.68
CA PRO A 251 -1.06 -3.49 -12.03
C PRO A 251 -2.04 -2.67 -12.88
N LEU A 252 -1.96 -2.75 -14.22
CA LEU A 252 -2.83 -1.98 -15.11
C LEU A 252 -4.28 -2.51 -15.14
N ILE A 253 -4.47 -3.77 -14.77
CA ILE A 253 -5.79 -4.38 -14.54
C ILE A 253 -6.26 -4.01 -13.13
N LEU A 254 -5.41 -4.23 -12.12
CA LEU A 254 -5.78 -4.05 -10.71
C LEU A 254 -6.22 -2.63 -10.36
N VAL A 255 -5.59 -1.60 -10.94
CA VAL A 255 -5.95 -0.19 -10.65
C VAL A 255 -7.39 0.17 -11.00
N GLN A 256 -8.04 -0.55 -11.91
CA GLN A 256 -9.44 -0.31 -12.28
C GLN A 256 -10.38 -0.61 -11.10
N TYR A 257 -10.00 -1.54 -10.23
CA TYR A 257 -10.78 -1.94 -9.06
C TYR A 257 -10.54 -1.05 -7.83
N LEU A 258 -9.78 0.04 -7.97
CA LEU A 258 -9.58 1.07 -6.94
C LEU A 258 -10.56 2.26 -7.09
N ILE A 259 -11.73 2.05 -7.71
CA ILE A 259 -12.73 3.10 -7.93
C ILE A 259 -13.17 3.79 -6.63
N ASN A 260 -13.33 3.02 -5.55
CA ASN A 260 -13.72 3.53 -4.23
C ASN A 260 -12.55 4.15 -3.44
N TYR A 261 -11.36 4.25 -4.05
CA TYR A 261 -10.24 4.92 -3.40
C TYR A 261 -10.46 6.42 -3.41
N CYS A 262 -10.88 7.02 -4.52
CA CYS A 262 -11.05 8.47 -4.64
C CYS A 262 -12.48 8.81 -5.10
N GLU A 263 -13.02 9.94 -4.64
CA GLU A 263 -14.34 10.45 -5.09
C GLU A 263 -14.42 10.68 -6.60
N LEU A 264 -13.28 10.90 -7.25
CA LEU A 264 -13.18 11.01 -8.70
C LEU A 264 -13.41 9.66 -9.43
N ARG A 265 -13.58 8.55 -8.70
CA ARG A 265 -13.95 7.23 -9.20
C ARG A 265 -13.09 6.80 -10.40
N GLU A 266 -13.70 6.57 -11.55
CA GLU A 266 -13.03 6.10 -12.77
C GLU A 266 -11.97 7.09 -13.30
N LYS A 267 -12.20 8.40 -13.12
CA LYS A 267 -11.19 9.41 -13.50
C LYS A 267 -9.91 9.20 -12.71
N TYR A 268 -10.01 8.79 -11.44
CA TYR A 268 -8.86 8.46 -10.61
C TYR A 268 -8.15 7.20 -11.11
N THR A 269 -8.88 6.11 -11.39
CA THR A 269 -8.27 4.85 -11.82
C THR A 269 -7.58 4.98 -13.18
N LYS A 270 -8.16 5.75 -14.12
CA LYS A 270 -7.51 6.12 -15.39
C LYS A 270 -6.25 6.95 -15.18
N LYS A 271 -6.30 7.97 -14.30
CA LYS A 271 -5.13 8.77 -13.92
C LYS A 271 -4.02 7.89 -13.35
N LEU A 272 -4.36 6.95 -12.47
CA LEU A 272 -3.42 6.04 -11.83
C LEU A 272 -2.76 5.10 -12.86
N ARG A 273 -3.56 4.51 -13.76
CA ARG A 273 -3.07 3.68 -14.87
C ARG A 273 -2.06 4.45 -15.74
N ASN A 274 -2.43 5.65 -16.19
CA ASN A 274 -1.58 6.49 -17.02
C ASN A 274 -0.29 6.90 -16.29
N PHE A 275 -0.38 7.19 -15.00
CA PHE A 275 0.78 7.53 -14.17
C PHE A 275 1.79 6.39 -14.10
N ILE A 276 1.31 5.14 -13.92
CA ILE A 276 2.15 3.94 -13.89
C ILE A 276 2.88 3.75 -15.22
N VAL A 277 2.17 3.91 -16.35
CA VAL A 277 2.74 3.75 -17.69
C VAL A 277 3.77 4.84 -17.98
N HIS A 278 3.39 6.11 -17.82
CA HIS A 278 4.25 7.25 -18.14
C HIS A 278 5.54 7.29 -17.31
N ASN A 279 5.46 6.95 -16.02
CA ASN A 279 6.63 6.91 -15.14
C ASN A 279 7.35 5.53 -15.15
N LYS A 280 6.94 4.61 -16.04
CA LYS A 280 7.53 3.27 -16.21
C LYS A 280 7.66 2.49 -14.90
N LEU A 281 6.65 2.58 -14.02
CA LEU A 281 6.76 2.11 -12.63
C LEU A 281 6.78 0.59 -12.47
N ARG A 282 6.34 -0.16 -13.49
CA ARG A 282 6.35 -1.63 -13.49
C ARG A 282 7.74 -2.22 -13.25
N LYS A 283 8.82 -1.48 -13.54
CA LYS A 283 10.20 -1.91 -13.23
C LYS A 283 10.41 -2.15 -11.73
N PHE A 284 9.72 -1.42 -10.86
CA PHE A 284 9.81 -1.56 -9.40
C PHE A 284 9.10 -2.81 -8.88
N ASP A 285 8.21 -3.43 -9.67
CA ASP A 285 7.51 -4.66 -9.28
C ASP A 285 8.45 -5.87 -9.23
N LYS A 286 9.70 -5.74 -9.68
CA LYS A 286 10.74 -6.77 -9.61
C LYS A 286 11.68 -6.62 -8.40
N PHE A 287 11.56 -5.55 -7.62
CA PHE A 287 12.43 -5.31 -6.46
C PHE A 287 11.99 -6.12 -5.23
N ARG A 288 12.97 -6.58 -4.45
CA ARG A 288 12.80 -7.44 -3.26
C ARG A 288 13.75 -6.97 -2.16
N ILE A 289 13.45 -7.31 -0.91
CA ILE A 289 14.47 -7.24 0.15
C ILE A 289 15.48 -8.36 -0.10
N ASP A 290 16.76 -8.03 -0.05
CA ASP A 290 17.84 -9.02 -0.18
C ASP A 290 17.72 -10.09 0.91
N LYS A 291 17.88 -11.36 0.52
CA LYS A 291 17.70 -12.53 1.40
C LYS A 291 18.61 -12.49 2.64
N ARG A 292 19.73 -11.77 2.59
CA ARG A 292 20.64 -11.60 3.74
C ARG A 292 20.00 -10.84 4.92
N TYR A 293 18.86 -10.18 4.72
CA TYR A 293 18.12 -9.45 5.75
C TYR A 293 16.81 -10.15 6.19
N LEU A 294 16.60 -11.41 5.79
CA LEU A 294 15.34 -12.15 5.90
C LEU A 294 15.40 -13.36 6.84
#